data_AF-A0A1J3ESK1-F1
#
_entry.id   AF-A0A1J3ESK1-F1
#
_cell.length_a   1.000
_cell.length_b   1.000
_cell.length_c   1.000
_cell.angle_alpha   90.00
_cell.angle_beta   90.00
_cell.angle_gamma   90.00
#
_symmetry.space_group_name_H-M   'P 1'
#
loop_
_entity.id
_entity.type
_entity.pdbx_description
1 polymer ?
#
loop_
_entity_poly.entity_id
_entity_poly.type
_entity_poly.pdbx_seq_one_letter_code
_entity_poly.pdbx_strand_id
1 'polypeptide(L)'
;RRVMHDGYTNKQTFEFKGRKITLLPLTPSEIYKDQLHMNRKDTERVSNSLYINHSEFNKLFDPEMTTFMFVYKETLASTKPTEELPHEMI
;
A
#
# COMPACT_ATOMS: atom_id res chain seq x y z
N ARG A 1 23.65 11.20 7.81
CA ARG A 1 22.85 11.60 8.99
C ARG A 1 22.49 10.33 9.75
N ARG A 2 22.71 10.24 11.07
CA ARG A 2 22.36 9.05 11.87
C ARG A 2 20.91 9.16 12.32
N VAL A 3 20.10 8.15 12.04
CA VAL A 3 18.72 8.02 12.53
C VAL A 3 18.74 7.02 13.68
N MET A 4 18.19 7.41 14.83
CA MET A 4 18.02 6.53 15.98
C MET A 4 16.60 5.96 15.93
N HIS A 5 16.48 4.65 15.82
CA HIS A 5 15.20 3.95 15.79
C HIS A 5 14.99 3.24 17.13
N ASP A 6 13.93 3.61 17.85
CA ASP A 6 13.44 2.82 18.97
C ASP A 6 12.39 1.84 18.46
N GLY A 7 12.77 0.56 18.38
CA GLY A 7 11.93 -0.52 17.85
C GLY A 7 10.69 -0.84 18.69
N TYR A 8 10.62 -0.37 19.94
CA TYR A 8 9.48 -0.61 20.83
C TYR A 8 8.35 0.41 20.63
N THR A 9 8.68 1.67 20.33
CA THR A 9 7.69 2.75 20.20
C THR A 9 7.54 3.32 18.78
N ASN A 10 8.24 2.73 17.80
CA ASN A 10 8.32 3.22 16.41
C ASN A 10 8.67 4.72 16.34
N LYS A 11 9.51 5.18 17.27
CA LYS A 11 10.00 6.56 17.31
C LYS A 11 11.29 6.64 16.51
N GLN A 12 11.29 7.47 15.48
CA GLN A 12 12.49 7.77 14.71
C GLN A 12 12.97 9.17 15.04
N THR A 13 14.20 9.28 15.53
CA THR A 13 14.82 10.57 15.84
C THR A 13 16.02 10.81 14.95
N PHE A 14 16.09 11.98 14.31
CA PHE A 14 17.21 12.37 13.47
C PHE A 14 17.54 13.85 13.61
N GLU A 15 18.77 14.22 13.22
CA GLU A 15 19.22 15.60 13.25
C GLU A 15 19.11 16.25 11.86
N PHE A 16 18.41 17.37 11.79
CA PHE A 16 18.22 18.16 10.57
C PHE A 16 18.53 19.63 10.84
N LYS A 17 19.52 20.17 10.13
CA LYS A 17 19.98 21.57 10.26
C LYS A 17 20.32 21.96 11.72
N GLY A 18 20.99 21.06 12.46
CA GLY A 18 21.37 21.29 13.87
C GLY A 18 20.21 21.17 14.87
N ARG A 19 19.02 20.74 14.43
CA ARG A 19 17.86 20.50 15.29
C ARG A 19 17.56 19.01 15.35
N LYS A 20 17.39 18.49 16.56
CA LYS A 20 16.91 17.12 16.80
C LYS A 20 15.41 17.07 16.54
N ILE A 21 15.00 16.27 15.56
CA ILE A 21 13.60 16.05 15.18
C ILE A 21 13.22 14.62 15.55
N THR A 22 12.12 14.48 16.29
CA THR A 22 11.53 13.18 16.62
C THR A 22 10.24 13.01 15.83
N LEU A 23 10.19 11.99 14.99
CA LEU A 23 8.97 11.54 14.33
C LEU A 23 8.16 10.73 15.34
N LEU A 24 6.96 11.23 15.63
CA LEU A 24 5.98 10.53 16.44
C LEU A 24 5.00 9.78 15.52
N PRO A 25 4.54 8.59 15.91
CA PRO A 25 3.44 7.95 15.23
C PRO A 25 2.20 8.85 15.34
N LEU A 26 1.59 9.15 14.20
CA LEU A 26 0.34 9.89 14.14
C LEU A 26 -0.78 9.06 14.75
N THR A 27 -1.73 9.72 15.43
CA THR A 27 -2.97 9.07 15.84
C THR A 27 -3.80 8.68 14.62
N PRO A 28 -4.68 7.64 14.70
CA PRO A 28 -5.51 7.23 13.56
C PRO A 28 -6.32 8.39 12.95
N SER A 29 -6.77 9.33 13.78
CA SER A 29 -7.48 10.53 13.33
C SER A 29 -6.60 11.51 12.55
N GLU A 30 -5.34 11.66 12.94
CA GLU A 30 -4.37 12.48 12.20
C GLU A 30 -3.98 11.82 10.89
N ILE A 31 -3.78 10.50 10.87
CA ILE A 31 -3.54 9.71 9.66
C ILE A 31 -4.71 9.90 8.68
N TYR A 32 -5.95 9.80 9.15
CA TYR A 32 -7.14 9.99 8.32
C TYR A 32 -7.18 11.39 7.69
N LYS A 33 -6.88 12.44 8.47
CA LYS A 33 -6.81 13.81 7.96
C LYS A 33 -5.68 13.98 6.94
N ASP A 34 -4.51 13.41 7.20
CA ASP A 34 -3.37 13.46 6.28
C ASP A 34 -3.69 12.73 4.97
N GLN A 35 -4.28 11.54 5.04
CA GLN A 35 -4.74 10.81 3.86
C GLN A 35 -5.76 11.63 3.06
N LEU A 36 -6.72 12.27 3.72
CA LEU A 36 -7.69 13.14 3.04
C LEU A 36 -6.99 14.33 2.35
N HIS A 37 -5.97 14.92 2.96
CA HIS A 37 -5.16 15.98 2.35
C HIS A 37 -4.29 15.47 1.20
N MET A 38 -3.72 14.26 1.27
CA MET A 38 -2.93 13.67 0.19
C MET A 38 -3.82 13.36 -1.02
N ASN A 39 -4.96 12.69 -0.81
CA ASN A 39 -5.93 12.39 -1.86
C ASN A 39 -6.42 13.66 -2.59
N ARG A 40 -6.56 14.79 -1.87
CA ARG A 40 -6.93 16.09 -2.46
C ARG A 40 -5.81 16.73 -3.30
N LYS A 41 -4.55 16.36 -3.08
CA LYS A 41 -3.40 16.81 -3.89
C LYS A 41 -3.16 15.87 -5.08
N ASP A 42 -3.56 14.61 -4.96
CA ASP A 42 -3.43 13.61 -6.03
C ASP A 42 -4.47 13.80 -7.16
N THR A 43 -5.52 14.62 -6.97
CA THR A 43 -6.41 15.01 -8.08
C THR A 43 -5.70 15.85 -9.14
N GLU A 44 -4.53 16.43 -8.85
CA GLU A 44 -3.68 17.14 -9.82
C GLU A 44 -2.59 16.24 -10.43
N ARG A 45 -2.38 15.02 -9.91
CA ARG A 45 -1.38 14.06 -10.39
C ARG A 45 -2.07 12.81 -10.91
N VAL A 46 -2.32 12.83 -12.21
CA VAL A 46 -2.82 11.72 -13.02
C VAL A 46 -2.15 10.38 -12.64
N SER A 47 -2.99 9.45 -12.17
CA SER A 47 -2.86 7.98 -12.25
C SER A 47 -1.47 7.34 -12.04
N ASN A 48 -0.96 7.31 -10.81
CA ASN A 48 0.02 6.28 -10.44
C ASN A 48 -0.69 4.98 -10.01
N SER A 49 -1.65 4.51 -10.83
CA SER A 49 -2.22 3.19 -10.65
C SER A 49 -1.14 2.16 -10.97
N LEU A 50 -0.71 1.39 -9.96
CA LEU A 50 0.16 0.23 -10.17
C LEU A 50 -0.59 -0.95 -10.82
N TYR A 51 -1.90 -0.81 -11.04
CA TYR A 51 -2.72 -1.77 -11.75
C TYR A 51 -2.69 -1.47 -13.25
N ILE A 52 -2.37 -2.50 -14.02
CA ILE A 52 -2.40 -2.48 -15.48
C ILE A 52 -3.75 -3.05 -15.92
N ASN A 53 -4.47 -2.32 -16.78
CA ASN A 53 -5.71 -2.85 -17.36
C ASN A 53 -5.41 -3.86 -18.49
N HIS A 54 -6.36 -4.72 -18.82
CA HIS A 54 -6.20 -5.73 -19.87
C HIS A 54 -5.80 -5.12 -21.25
N SER A 55 -6.34 -3.95 -21.58
CA SER A 55 -6.03 -3.24 -22.83
C SER A 55 -4.61 -2.67 -22.89
N GLU A 56 -3.97 -2.48 -21.73
CA GLU A 56 -2.61 -1.97 -21.59
C GLU A 56 -1.61 -3.10 -21.45
N PHE A 57 -2.02 -4.23 -20.86
CA PHE A 57 -1.18 -5.41 -20.68
C PHE A 57 -0.60 -5.89 -22.01
N ASN A 58 -1.43 -6.11 -23.03
CA ASN A 58 -0.95 -6.60 -24.33
C ASN A 58 -0.02 -5.62 -25.06
N LYS A 59 -0.01 -4.34 -24.67
CA LYS A 59 0.91 -3.33 -25.22
C LYS A 59 2.27 -3.33 -24.53
N LEU A 60 2.32 -3.80 -23.28
CA LEU A 60 3.50 -3.82 -22.43
C LEU A 60 4.13 -5.22 -22.35
N PHE A 61 3.34 -6.27 -22.59
CA PHE A 61 3.77 -7.65 -22.51
C PHE A 61 4.55 -8.03 -23.76
N ASP A 62 5.84 -8.29 -23.58
CA ASP A 62 6.72 -8.86 -24.60
C ASP A 62 6.98 -10.33 -24.24
N PRO A 63 6.59 -11.29 -25.08
CA PRO A 63 6.85 -12.72 -24.84
C PRO A 63 8.34 -13.06 -24.69
N GLU A 64 9.24 -12.28 -25.30
CA GLU A 64 10.68 -12.48 -25.23
C GLU A 64 11.28 -11.91 -23.92
N MET A 65 10.52 -11.10 -23.18
CA MET A 65 10.95 -10.55 -21.90
C MET A 65 10.72 -11.55 -20.77
N THR A 66 11.77 -11.81 -19.98
CA THR A 66 11.64 -12.60 -18.76
C THR A 66 10.77 -11.85 -17.74
N THR A 67 9.57 -12.39 -17.49
CA THR A 67 8.59 -11.82 -16.54
C THR A 67 8.48 -12.69 -15.30
N PHE A 68 8.61 -12.09 -14.12
CA PHE A 68 8.34 -12.75 -12.84
C PHE A 68 6.87 -12.57 -12.47
N MET A 69 6.14 -13.68 -12.31
CA MET A 69 4.74 -13.68 -11.92
C MET A 69 4.59 -14.20 -10.48
N PHE A 70 3.93 -13.42 -9.64
CA PHE A 70 3.57 -13.84 -8.28
C PHE A 70 2.07 -14.10 -8.23
N VAL A 71 1.70 -15.34 -7.88
CA VAL A 71 0.31 -15.76 -7.71
C VAL A 71 0.13 -16.27 -6.29
N TYR A 72 -0.90 -15.81 -5.59
CA TYR A 72 -1.23 -16.31 -4.27
C TYR A 72 -1.78 -17.74 -4.38
N LYS A 73 -1.31 -18.65 -3.53
CA LYS A 73 -1.72 -20.08 -3.59
C LYS A 73 -3.25 -20.24 -3.50
N GLU A 74 -3.89 -19.45 -2.65
CA GLU A 74 -5.35 -19.49 -2.43
C GLU A 74 -6.17 -19.17 -3.68
N THR A 75 -5.64 -18.37 -4.62
CA THR A 75 -6.37 -18.02 -5.85
C THR A 75 -6.45 -19.17 -6.85
N LEU A 76 -5.55 -20.16 -6.75
CA LEU A 76 -5.55 -21.36 -7.58
C LEU A 76 -6.58 -22.39 -7.11
N ALA A 77 -6.96 -22.34 -5.83
CA ALA A 77 -7.89 -23.28 -5.20
C ALA A 77 -9.34 -22.78 -5.19
N SER A 78 -9.61 -21.56 -5.68
CA SER A 78 -10.95 -20.98 -5.74
C SER A 78 -11.80 -21.62 -6.84
N THR A 79 -12.31 -22.81 -6.58
CA THR A 79 -13.65 -23.16 -7.07
C THR A 79 -14.62 -22.32 -6.26
N LYS A 80 -15.41 -21.46 -6.91
CA LYS A 80 -16.38 -20.54 -6.29
C LYS A 80 -16.90 -21.08 -4.95
N PRO A 81 -16.63 -20.42 -3.80
CA PRO A 81 -17.23 -20.86 -2.56
C PRO A 81 -18.74 -20.72 -2.72
N THR A 82 -19.47 -21.82 -2.50
CA THR A 82 -20.92 -21.81 -2.36
C THR A 82 -21.27 -20.73 -1.34
N GLU A 83 -22.15 -19.80 -1.72
CA GLU A 83 -22.65 -18.72 -0.86
C GLU A 83 -23.55 -19.35 0.22
N GLU A 84 -22.95 -20.00 1.21
CA GLU A 84 -23.67 -20.46 2.40
C GLU A 84 -23.78 -19.28 3.36
N LEU A 85 -25.02 -18.85 3.62
CA LEU A 85 -25.31 -17.84 4.64
C LEU A 85 -24.68 -18.28 5.98
N PRO A 86 -24.02 -17.35 6.70
CA PRO A 86 -23.46 -17.64 8.01
C PRO A 86 -24.56 -18.16 8.95
N HIS A 87 -24.25 -19.24 9.69
CA HIS A 87 -25.19 -19.89 10.61
C HIS A 87 -25.68 -18.98 11.74
N GLU A 88 -25.05 -17.81 11.93
CA GLU A 88 -25.51 -16.76 12.85
C GLU A 88 -26.79 -16.05 12.37
N MET A 89 -27.25 -16.32 11.14
CA MET A 89 -28.47 -15.78 10.56
C MET A 89 -29.61 -16.81 10.41
N ILE A 90 -29.52 -17.98 11.06
CA ILE A 90 -30.59 -18.99 11.16
C ILE A 90 -31.00 -19.16 12.63
#